data_AF-A0A977L9K9-F1
#
_entry.id   AF-A0A977L9K9-F1
#
_cell.length_a   1.000
_cell.length_b   1.000
_cell.length_c   1.000
_cell.angle_alpha   90.00
_cell.angle_beta   90.00
_cell.angle_gamma   90.00
#
_symmetry.space_group_name_H-M   'P 1'
#
loop_
_entity.id
_entity.type
_entity.pdbx_description
1 polymer ?
#
loop_
_entity_poly.entity_id
_entity_poly.type
_entity_poly.pdbx_seq_one_letter_code
_entity_poly.pdbx_strand_id
1 'polypeptide(L)'
;MISSLKTGKIILRLRDSRGLTQTALAELCGVSRVMIGKYERDESLPSIEAAKKIADALGVSIDRLVDEEAISVLDSQVMKRIEGICSLEDDRRKILFDLIDTYIREAKGRKVFA
;
A
#
# COMPACT_ATOMS: atom_id res chain seq x y z
N MET A 1 -8.69 17.08 -6.91
CA MET A 1 -7.30 17.20 -7.40
C MET A 1 -6.50 16.17 -6.60
N ILE A 2 -6.27 14.98 -7.16
CA ILE A 2 -5.60 13.88 -6.44
C ILE A 2 -4.15 14.32 -6.24
N SER A 3 -3.72 14.39 -4.98
CA SER A 3 -2.41 14.86 -4.54
C SER A 3 -1.28 14.10 -5.25
N SER A 4 -0.66 14.78 -6.21
CA SER A 4 0.31 14.30 -7.20
C SER A 4 1.73 14.03 -6.66
N LEU A 5 1.92 13.86 -5.36
CA LEU A 5 3.27 13.68 -4.81
C LEU A 5 3.47 12.24 -4.33
N LYS A 6 4.33 11.51 -5.06
CA LYS A 6 5.14 10.33 -4.66
C LYS A 6 4.87 8.98 -5.35
N THR A 7 3.98 8.87 -6.33
CA THR A 7 3.79 7.61 -7.09
C THR A 7 5.11 7.09 -7.69
N GLY A 8 5.91 7.98 -8.31
CA GLY A 8 7.23 7.61 -8.84
C GLY A 8 8.18 7.06 -7.79
N LYS A 9 8.26 7.74 -6.64
CA LYS A 9 9.07 7.29 -5.49
C LYS A 9 8.60 5.97 -4.90
N ILE A 10 7.29 5.72 -4.88
CA ILE A 10 6.73 4.45 -4.40
C ILE A 10 7.10 3.32 -5.36
N ILE A 11 6.98 3.53 -6.68
CA ILE A 11 7.40 2.56 -7.71
C ILE A 11 8.88 2.20 -7.51
N LEU A 12 9.74 3.21 -7.40
CA LEU A 12 11.17 3.04 -7.15
C LEU A 12 11.43 2.18 -5.89
N ARG A 13 10.84 2.55 -4.76
CA ARG A 13 11.02 1.85 -3.48
C ARG A 13 10.55 0.39 -3.55
N LEU A 14 9.39 0.13 -4.14
CA LEU A 14 8.84 -1.22 -4.27
C LEU A 14 9.61 -2.10 -5.25
N ARG A 15 10.17 -1.49 -6.31
CA ARG A 15 11.05 -2.15 -7.26
C ARG A 15 12.35 -2.55 -6.57
N ASP A 16 12.99 -1.61 -5.86
CA ASP A 16 14.25 -1.85 -5.17
C ASP A 16 14.09 -2.87 -4.03
N SER A 17 12.97 -2.84 -3.28
CA SER A 17 12.69 -3.83 -2.23
C SER A 17 12.52 -5.26 -2.76
N ARG A 18 12.33 -5.43 -4.07
CA ARG A 18 12.23 -6.72 -4.76
C ARG A 18 13.51 -7.08 -5.54
N GLY A 19 14.54 -6.24 -5.47
CA GLY A 19 15.80 -6.47 -6.21
C GLY A 19 15.65 -6.40 -7.72
N LEU A 20 14.61 -5.72 -8.23
CA LEU A 20 14.33 -5.65 -9.66
C LEU A 20 15.08 -4.48 -10.31
N THR A 21 15.61 -4.67 -11.51
CA THR A 21 16.07 -3.56 -12.35
C THR A 21 14.87 -2.88 -13.04
N GLN A 22 15.04 -1.65 -13.53
CA GLN A 22 13.99 -0.99 -14.34
C GLN A 22 13.61 -1.81 -15.58
N THR A 23 14.58 -2.52 -16.18
CA THR A 23 14.34 -3.40 -17.32
C THR A 23 13.52 -4.61 -16.90
N ALA A 24 13.84 -5.25 -15.78
CA ALA A 24 13.08 -6.39 -15.28
C ALA A 24 11.63 -6.00 -14.93
N LEU A 25 11.42 -4.85 -14.28
CA LEU A 25 10.07 -4.36 -14.01
C LEU A 25 9.31 -4.07 -15.32
N ALA A 26 9.97 -3.45 -16.30
CA ALA A 26 9.40 -3.15 -17.61
C ALA A 26 8.91 -4.41 -18.35
N GLU A 27 9.72 -5.48 -18.33
CA GLU A 27 9.34 -6.78 -18.90
C GLU A 27 8.16 -7.40 -18.16
N LEU A 28 8.13 -7.34 -16.83
CA LEU A 28 7.05 -7.90 -16.02
C LEU A 28 5.70 -7.18 -16.21
N CYS A 29 5.69 -5.86 -16.32
CA CYS A 29 4.45 -5.07 -16.45
C CYS A 29 4.07 -4.72 -17.89
N GLY A 30 4.94 -4.98 -18.87
CA GLY A 30 4.70 -4.60 -20.27
C GLY A 30 4.71 -3.09 -20.52
N VAL A 31 5.39 -2.32 -19.67
CA VAL A 31 5.63 -0.88 -19.84
C VAL A 31 7.08 -0.68 -20.24
N SER A 32 7.38 0.25 -21.15
CA SER A 32 8.77 0.43 -21.59
C SER A 32 9.69 0.89 -20.45
N ARG A 33 10.93 0.39 -20.45
CA ARG A 33 11.97 0.76 -19.47
C ARG A 33 12.19 2.28 -19.37
N VAL A 34 12.05 2.99 -20.49
CA VAL A 34 12.13 4.46 -20.53
C VAL A 34 11.01 5.10 -19.72
N MET A 35 9.76 4.61 -19.88
CA MET A 35 8.62 5.13 -19.13
C MET A 35 8.73 4.81 -17.65
N ILE A 36 9.16 3.60 -17.27
CA ILE A 36 9.46 3.26 -15.87
C ILE A 36 10.46 4.27 -15.26
N GLY A 37 11.55 4.56 -15.97
CA GLY A 37 12.52 5.56 -15.52
C GLY A 37 11.93 6.97 -15.38
N LYS A 38 11.09 7.40 -16.33
CA LYS A 38 10.39 8.70 -16.25
C LYS A 38 9.44 8.76 -15.05
N TYR A 39 8.71 7.68 -14.78
CA TYR A 39 7.83 7.58 -13.62
C TYR A 39 8.61 7.68 -12.32
N GLU A 40 9.70 6.93 -12.16
CA GLU A 40 10.51 6.92 -10.93
C GLU A 40 11.20 8.26 -10.61
N ARG A 41 11.44 9.08 -11.64
CA ARG A 41 12.00 10.44 -11.51
C ARG A 41 10.94 11.53 -11.46
N ASP A 42 9.65 11.16 -11.42
CA ASP A 42 8.51 12.09 -11.43
C ASP A 42 8.50 13.02 -12.68
N GLU A 43 9.14 12.59 -13.78
CA GLU A 43 9.14 13.31 -15.07
C GLU A 43 7.86 13.08 -15.87
N SER A 44 7.10 12.03 -15.52
CA SER A 44 5.83 11.69 -16.13
C SER A 44 4.96 10.95 -15.12
N LEU A 45 3.64 11.07 -15.28
CA LEU A 45 2.68 10.31 -14.48
C LEU A 45 2.25 9.06 -15.25
N PRO A 46 2.21 7.89 -14.60
CA PRO A 46 1.62 6.70 -15.21
C PRO A 46 0.13 6.92 -15.46
N SER A 47 -0.37 6.44 -16.59
CA SER A 47 -1.82 6.30 -16.79
C SER A 47 -2.38 5.29 -15.78
N ILE A 48 -3.70 5.28 -15.58
CA ILE A 48 -4.35 4.29 -14.70
C ILE A 48 -3.99 2.87 -15.14
N GLU A 49 -3.96 2.61 -16.45
CA GLU A 49 -3.60 1.30 -17.00
C GLU A 49 -2.14 0.93 -16.71
N ALA A 50 -1.20 1.87 -16.91
CA ALA A 50 0.21 1.66 -16.61
C ALA A 50 0.43 1.45 -15.10
N ALA A 51 -0.23 2.25 -14.25
CA ALA A 51 -0.18 2.11 -12.80
C ALA A 51 -0.70 0.73 -12.36
N LYS A 52 -1.82 0.27 -12.93
CA LYS A 52 -2.37 -1.07 -12.65
C LYS A 52 -1.39 -2.18 -13.03
N LYS A 53 -0.83 -2.13 -14.25
CA LYS A 53 0.18 -3.08 -14.72
C LYS A 53 1.41 -3.14 -13.80
N ILE A 54 1.88 -1.97 -13.35
CA ILE A 54 3.01 -1.87 -12.42
C ILE A 54 2.64 -2.44 -11.04
N ALA A 55 1.41 -2.19 -10.55
CA ALA A 55 0.92 -2.71 -9.27
C ALA A 55 0.88 -4.24 -9.29
N ASP A 56 0.29 -4.81 -10.33
CA ASP A 56 0.17 -6.25 -10.54
C ASP A 56 1.55 -6.90 -10.61
N ALA A 57 2.49 -6.33 -11.38
CA ALA A 57 3.87 -6.83 -11.48
C ALA A 57 4.65 -6.74 -10.16
N LEU A 58 4.35 -5.74 -9.33
CA LEU A 58 4.91 -5.62 -7.99
C LEU A 58 4.10 -6.42 -6.96
N GLY A 59 2.95 -7.01 -7.29
CA GLY A 59 2.09 -7.72 -6.34
C GLY A 59 1.57 -6.82 -5.22
N VAL A 60 1.17 -5.59 -5.54
CA VAL A 60 0.54 -4.64 -4.62
C VAL A 60 -0.77 -4.12 -5.20
N SER A 61 -1.65 -3.56 -4.36
CA SER A 61 -2.83 -2.85 -4.87
C SER A 61 -2.43 -1.54 -5.55
N ILE A 62 -3.27 -1.06 -6.46
CA ILE A 62 -3.06 0.25 -7.10
C ILE A 62 -3.09 1.38 -6.08
N ASP A 63 -3.92 1.26 -5.02
CA ASP A 63 -3.97 2.18 -3.89
C ASP A 63 -2.59 2.34 -3.24
N ARG A 64 -1.84 1.25 -3.16
CA ARG A 64 -0.49 1.27 -2.59
C ARG A 64 0.51 2.04 -3.43
N LEU A 65 0.28 2.21 -4.74
CA LEU A 65 1.11 3.02 -5.63
C LEU A 65 0.78 4.51 -5.58
N VAL A 66 -0.47 4.86 -5.28
CA VAL A 66 -0.95 6.26 -5.30
C VAL A 66 -0.97 6.91 -3.93
N ASP A 67 -0.91 6.12 -2.87
CA ASP A 67 -0.96 6.59 -1.50
C ASP A 67 0.24 6.08 -0.69
N GLU A 68 1.06 7.03 -0.20
CA GLU A 68 2.22 6.74 0.64
C GLU A 68 1.79 6.18 2.01
N GLU A 69 0.60 6.60 2.47
CA GLU A 69 -0.03 6.27 3.75
C GLU A 69 -0.94 5.04 3.66
N ALA A 70 -1.14 4.46 2.47
CA ALA A 70 -1.76 3.15 2.29
C ALA A 70 -0.90 2.10 2.99
N ILE A 71 -1.27 1.90 4.25
CA ILE A 71 -0.73 1.03 5.29
C ILE A 71 0.22 -0.03 4.75
N SER A 72 1.49 0.15 5.14
CA SER A 72 2.52 -0.88 5.11
C SER A 72 1.94 -2.21 5.56
N VAL A 73 2.11 -3.25 4.74
CA VAL A 73 2.03 -4.68 5.07
C VAL A 73 1.44 -4.88 6.46
N LEU A 74 0.12 -5.11 6.55
CA LEU A 74 -0.45 -5.63 7.78
C LEU A 74 0.39 -6.85 8.11
N ASP A 75 1.10 -6.80 9.24
CA ASP A 75 1.90 -7.91 9.73
C ASP A 75 1.11 -9.21 9.49
N SER A 76 1.74 -10.22 8.91
CA SER A 76 1.11 -11.52 8.66
C SER A 76 0.33 -12.05 9.89
N GLN A 77 0.77 -11.71 11.10
CA GLN A 77 0.07 -12.04 12.33
C GLN A 77 -1.16 -11.17 12.59
N VAL A 78 -1.15 -9.90 12.21
CA VAL A 78 -2.33 -9.02 12.26
C VAL A 78 -3.37 -9.50 11.25
N MET A 79 -2.95 -9.85 10.04
CA MET A 79 -3.86 -10.33 9.00
C MET A 79 -4.57 -11.63 9.42
N LYS A 80 -3.83 -12.61 9.96
CA LYS A 80 -4.42 -13.84 10.52
C LYS A 80 -5.46 -13.58 11.61
N ARG A 81 -5.24 -12.56 12.45
CA ARG A 81 -6.21 -12.18 13.48
C ARG A 81 -7.47 -11.57 12.87
N ILE A 82 -7.33 -10.72 11.84
CA ILE A 82 -8.46 -10.14 11.12
C ILE A 82 -9.30 -11.23 10.44
N GLU A 83 -8.66 -12.19 9.77
CA GLU A 83 -9.33 -13.35 9.18
C GLU A 83 -10.14 -14.13 10.22
N GLY A 84 -9.56 -14.38 11.39
CA GLY A 84 -10.25 -15.00 12.52
C GLY A 84 -11.47 -14.20 12.98
N ILE A 85 -11.35 -12.88 13.11
CA ILE A 85 -12.44 -11.98 13.53
C ILE A 85 -13.61 -12.01 12.53
N CYS A 86 -13.32 -12.06 11.23
CA CYS A 86 -14.35 -12.18 10.19
C CYS A 86 -15.16 -13.47 10.28
N SER A 87 -14.61 -14.54 10.86
CA SER A 87 -15.31 -15.83 11.02
C SER A 87 -16.19 -15.94 12.28
N LEU A 88 -16.15 -14.95 13.17
CA LEU A 88 -16.93 -14.95 14.42
C LEU A 88 -18.41 -14.59 14.19
N GLU A 89 -19.27 -14.97 15.13
CA GLU A 89 -20.65 -14.48 15.22
C GLU A 89 -20.69 -12.95 15.42
N ASP A 90 -21.71 -12.30 14.87
CA ASP A 90 -21.79 -10.83 14.79
C ASP A 90 -21.71 -10.15 16.16
N ASP A 91 -22.34 -10.71 17.19
CA ASP A 91 -22.28 -10.16 18.55
C ASP A 91 -20.87 -10.18 19.15
N ARG A 92 -20.12 -11.27 18.94
CA ARG A 92 -18.73 -11.39 19.40
C ARG A 92 -17.79 -10.48 18.61
N ARG A 93 -18.03 -10.39 17.30
CA ARG A 93 -17.27 -9.49 16.42
C ARG A 93 -17.45 -8.04 16.82
N LYS A 94 -18.69 -7.63 17.15
CA LYS A 94 -19.01 -6.28 17.61
C LYS A 94 -18.27 -5.92 18.90
N ILE A 95 -18.29 -6.81 19.89
CA ILE A 95 -17.55 -6.62 21.16
C ILE A 95 -16.06 -6.41 20.90
N LEU A 96 -15.46 -7.18 20.00
CA LEU A 96 -14.04 -7.03 19.67
C LEU A 96 -13.73 -5.69 18.99
N PHE A 97 -14.60 -5.21 18.09
CA PHE A 97 -14.45 -3.88 17.52
C PHE A 97 -14.54 -2.78 18.59
N ASP A 98 -15.52 -2.87 19.50
CA ASP A 98 -15.70 -1.90 20.58
C ASP A 98 -14.45 -1.85 21.50
N LEU A 99 -13.84 -3.00 21.79
CA LEU A 99 -12.59 -3.10 22.54
C LEU A 99 -11.42 -2.47 21.79
N ILE A 100 -11.24 -2.80 20.50
CA ILE A 100 -10.18 -2.25 19.65
C ILE A 100 -10.29 -0.72 19.61
N ASP A 101 -11.48 -0.19 19.36
CA ASP A 101 -11.73 1.26 19.30
C ASP A 101 -11.46 1.94 20.64
N THR A 102 -11.79 1.27 21.74
CA THR A 102 -11.48 1.75 23.09
C THR A 102 -9.96 1.91 23.29
N TYR A 103 -9.17 0.90 22.95
CA TYR A 103 -7.71 0.97 23.09
C TYR A 103 -7.06 1.96 22.11
N ILE A 104 -7.57 2.07 20.88
CA ILE A 104 -7.10 3.06 19.91
C ILE A 104 -7.33 4.48 20.44
N ARG A 105 -8.51 4.75 21.01
CA ARG A 105 -8.85 6.04 21.61
C ARG A 105 -7.98 6.35 22.82
N GLU A 106 -7.74 5.39 23.71
CA GLU A 106 -6.85 5.57 24.86
C GLU A 106 -5.41 5.87 24.43
N ALA A 107 -4.89 5.17 23.41
CA ALA A 107 -3.56 5.40 22.88
C ALA A 107 -3.41 6.79 22.22
N LYS A 108 -4.43 7.23 21.47
CA LYS A 108 -4.46 8.59 20.89
C LYS A 108 -4.58 9.66 21.97
N GLY A 109 -5.41 9.43 23.01
CA GLY A 109 -5.58 10.34 24.13
C GLY A 109 -4.30 10.57 24.93
N ARG A 110 -3.52 9.51 25.20
CA ARG A 110 -2.22 9.64 25.90
C ARG A 110 -1.18 10.47 25.16
N LYS A 111 -1.23 10.52 23.82
CA LYS A 111 -0.31 11.33 23.01
C LYS A 111 -0.66 12.83 22.98
N VAL A 112 -1.85 13.22 23.44
CA VAL A 112 -2.29 14.63 23.46
C VAL A 112 -1.84 15.36 24.74
N PHE A 113 -1.36 14.62 25.76
CA PHE A 113 -0.92 15.17 27.05
C PHE A 113 0.57 14.93 27.35
N ALA A 114 1.37 14.54 26.36
CA ALA A 114 2.81 14.31 26.47
C ALA A 114 3.59 15.22 25.50
#